data_AF-A0A3B8K0H5-F1
#
_entry.id   AF-A0A3B8K0H5-F1
#
_cell.length_a   1.000
_cell.length_b   1.000
_cell.length_c   1.000
_cell.angle_alpha   90.00
_cell.angle_beta   90.00
_cell.angle_gamma   90.00
#
_symmetry.space_group_name_H-M   'P 1'
#
loop_
_entity.id
_entity.type
_entity.pdbx_description
1 polymer ?
#
loop_
_entity_poly.entity_id
_entity_poly.type
_entity_poly.pdbx_seq_one_letter_code
_entity_poly.pdbx_strand_id
1 'polypeptide(L)'
;MPTLSTHQIAQFKQDGYLFLEEALTDGQLQGLRQDFEKWKEESRHHSAPYGDTFDGRCRFDVEPGHSFETPALRRIASPIEISDIYLEVMRNNRALDALEDLLGPNIKFENAKINSKLPGAATEIKFHQDFLFEAHTNDDMVTVLFFLDDLTEENGP
;
A
#
# COMPACT_ATOMS: atom_id res chain seq x y z
N MET A 1 -9.06 6.44 23.81
CA MET A 1 -9.14 7.89 23.47
C MET A 1 -9.11 7.97 21.96
N PRO A 2 -9.83 8.91 21.32
CA PRO A 2 -9.82 9.02 19.86
C PRO A 2 -8.38 9.24 19.37
N THR A 3 -8.04 8.56 18.29
CA THR A 3 -6.74 8.66 17.60
C THR A 3 -6.63 9.97 16.84
N LEU A 4 -7.74 10.44 16.27
CA LEU A 4 -7.84 11.70 15.56
C LEU A 4 -8.43 12.81 16.43
N SER A 5 -7.85 14.01 16.31
CA SER A 5 -8.48 15.23 16.83
C SER A 5 -9.70 15.64 16.01
N THR A 6 -10.61 16.42 16.61
CA THR A 6 -11.76 16.99 15.90
C THR A 6 -11.33 17.82 14.69
N HIS A 7 -10.16 18.48 14.75
CA HIS A 7 -9.60 19.23 13.64
C HIS A 7 -9.20 18.33 12.47
N GLN A 8 -8.51 17.22 12.74
CA GLN A 8 -8.12 16.24 11.71
C GLN A 8 -9.35 15.58 11.06
N ILE A 9 -10.40 15.28 11.84
CA ILE A 9 -11.66 14.76 11.31
C ILE A 9 -12.32 15.78 10.37
N ALA A 10 -12.35 17.06 10.76
CA ALA A 10 -12.90 18.12 9.93
C ALA A 10 -12.08 18.33 8.64
N GLN A 11 -10.74 18.30 8.74
CA GLN A 11 -9.84 18.39 7.59
C GLN A 11 -10.09 17.25 6.60
N PHE A 12 -10.12 16.00 7.07
CA PHE A 12 -10.36 14.84 6.20
C PHE A 12 -11.69 14.97 5.44
N LYS A 13 -12.75 15.40 6.12
CA LYS A 13 -14.08 15.60 5.51
C LYS A 13 -14.11 16.75 4.49
N GLN A 14 -13.28 17.77 4.68
CA GLN A 14 -13.24 18.94 3.81
C GLN A 14 -12.36 18.70 2.58
N ASP A 15 -11.17 18.16 2.80
CA ASP A 15 -10.09 18.10 1.82
C ASP A 15 -10.00 16.73 1.13
N GLY A 16 -10.63 15.70 1.71
CA GLY A 16 -10.64 14.33 1.19
C GLY A 16 -9.39 13.52 1.52
N TYR A 17 -8.46 14.08 2.32
CA TYR A 17 -7.24 13.39 2.75
C TYR A 17 -6.76 13.88 4.12
N LEU A 18 -5.92 13.06 4.75
CA LEU A 18 -5.21 13.40 5.98
C LEU A 18 -3.84 12.71 5.97
N PHE A 19 -2.80 13.43 6.40
CA PHE A 19 -1.50 12.84 6.70
C PHE A 19 -1.44 12.48 8.19
N LEU A 20 -1.10 11.22 8.48
CA LEU A 20 -0.99 10.72 9.85
C LEU A 20 0.44 10.21 10.09
N GLU A 21 1.20 10.98 10.85
CA GLU A 21 2.54 10.59 11.30
C GLU A 21 2.46 9.41 12.27
N GLU A 22 3.51 8.58 12.31
CA GLU A 22 3.64 7.45 13.24
C GLU A 22 2.43 6.49 13.19
N ALA A 23 1.94 6.21 11.98
CA ALA A 23 0.85 5.25 11.76
C ALA A 23 1.28 3.78 11.96
N LEU A 24 2.59 3.53 11.83
CA LEU A 24 3.25 2.25 12.05
C LEU A 24 4.33 2.40 13.12
N THR A 25 4.59 1.32 13.86
CA THR A 25 5.78 1.25 14.72
C THR A 25 7.04 1.00 13.89
N ASP A 26 8.22 1.32 14.44
CA ASP A 26 9.51 1.04 13.80
C ASP A 26 9.67 -0.46 13.44
N GLY A 27 9.22 -1.35 14.33
CA GLY A 27 9.27 -2.79 14.11
C GLY A 27 8.37 -3.24 12.96
N GLN A 28 7.17 -2.67 12.86
CA GLN A 28 6.27 -2.93 11.73
C GLN A 28 6.87 -2.45 10.42
N LEU A 29 7.31 -1.18 10.36
CA LEU A 29 7.94 -0.61 9.18
C LEU A 29 9.17 -1.41 8.74
N GLN A 30 10.02 -1.81 9.69
CA GLN A 30 11.19 -2.63 9.41
C GLN A 30 10.80 -4.01 8.85
N GLY A 31 9.79 -4.67 9.41
CA GLY A 31 9.34 -5.97 8.92
C GLY A 31 8.76 -5.92 7.51
N LEU A 32 7.95 -4.89 7.20
CA LEU A 32 7.42 -4.66 5.85
C LEU A 32 8.54 -4.47 4.82
N ARG A 33 9.55 -3.67 5.17
CA ARG A 33 10.76 -3.43 4.35
C ARG A 33 11.54 -4.74 4.11
N GLN A 34 11.75 -5.53 5.16
CA GLN A 34 12.48 -6.79 5.05
C GLN A 34 11.81 -7.78 4.10
N ASP A 35 10.49 -7.93 4.17
CA ASP A 35 9.76 -8.83 3.28
C ASP A 35 9.72 -8.29 1.85
N PHE A 36 9.57 -6.97 1.67
CA PHE A 36 9.68 -6.35 0.35
C PHE A 36 11.05 -6.61 -0.29
N GLU A 37 12.14 -6.42 0.45
CA GLU A 37 13.49 -6.67 -0.06
C GLU A 37 13.72 -8.13 -0.45
N LYS A 38 13.16 -9.10 0.28
CA LYS A 38 13.20 -10.51 -0.11
C LYS A 38 12.50 -10.75 -1.44
N TRP A 39 11.30 -10.19 -1.64
CA TRP A 39 10.56 -10.32 -2.89
C TRP A 39 11.26 -9.62 -4.05
N LYS A 40 11.88 -8.46 -3.81
CA LYS A 40 12.70 -7.77 -4.81
C LYS A 40 13.90 -8.63 -5.23
N GLU A 41 14.57 -9.28 -4.28
CA GLU A 41 15.69 -10.18 -4.60
C GLU A 41 15.23 -11.41 -5.38
N GLU A 42 14.14 -12.05 -4.96
CA GLU A 42 13.53 -13.19 -5.67
C GLU A 42 13.16 -12.82 -7.11
N SER A 43 12.62 -11.61 -7.30
CA SER A 43 12.15 -11.15 -8.61
C SER A 43 13.22 -11.15 -9.70
N ARG A 44 14.51 -11.03 -9.34
CA ARG A 44 15.66 -11.09 -10.27
C ARG A 44 15.65 -12.30 -11.20
N HIS A 45 15.02 -13.39 -10.79
CA HIS A 45 14.93 -14.64 -11.53
C HIS A 45 13.73 -14.69 -12.50
N HIS A 46 12.96 -13.62 -12.61
CA HIS A 46 11.74 -13.53 -13.41
C HIS A 46 11.82 -12.39 -14.42
N SER A 47 11.34 -12.63 -15.64
CA SER A 47 11.33 -11.64 -16.73
C SER A 47 9.93 -11.20 -17.16
N ALA A 48 8.89 -11.71 -16.48
CA ALA A 48 7.48 -11.44 -16.73
C ALA A 48 6.71 -11.56 -15.40
N PRO A 49 5.47 -11.06 -15.31
CA PRO A 49 4.62 -11.22 -14.13
C PRO A 49 4.49 -12.70 -13.71
N TYR A 50 4.51 -12.96 -12.41
CA TYR A 50 4.59 -14.30 -11.84
C TYR A 50 3.93 -14.42 -10.46
N GLY A 51 3.79 -15.66 -9.99
CA GLY A 51 3.10 -16.00 -8.74
C GLY A 51 1.59 -15.80 -8.83
N ASP A 52 0.83 -16.45 -7.96
CA ASP A 52 -0.63 -16.42 -8.00
C ASP A 52 -1.19 -15.85 -6.70
N THR A 53 -2.12 -14.89 -6.82
CA THR A 53 -3.07 -14.52 -5.77
C THR A 53 -4.10 -15.62 -5.55
N PHE A 54 -4.84 -15.59 -4.43
CA PHE A 54 -5.90 -16.58 -4.19
C PHE A 54 -7.01 -16.56 -5.26
N ASP A 55 -7.18 -15.46 -5.98
CA ASP A 55 -8.10 -15.33 -7.11
C ASP A 55 -7.45 -15.60 -8.49
N GLY A 56 -6.21 -16.08 -8.52
CA GLY A 56 -5.53 -16.55 -9.73
C GLY A 56 -4.95 -15.45 -10.63
N ARG A 57 -4.80 -14.23 -10.14
CA ARG A 57 -4.09 -13.15 -10.84
C ARG A 57 -2.59 -13.22 -10.53
N CYS A 58 -1.77 -12.68 -11.44
CA CYS A 58 -0.35 -12.56 -11.17
C CYS A 58 -0.10 -11.72 -9.92
N ARG A 59 0.67 -12.26 -8.98
CA ARG A 59 0.97 -11.61 -7.71
C ARG A 59 2.05 -10.54 -7.87
N PHE A 60 3.13 -10.89 -8.54
CA PHE A 60 4.29 -10.03 -8.74
C PHE A 60 4.29 -9.54 -10.18
N ASP A 61 4.54 -8.25 -10.32
CA ASP A 61 4.62 -7.58 -11.61
C ASP A 61 5.91 -6.76 -11.67
N VAL A 62 6.63 -6.90 -12.77
CA VAL A 62 7.96 -6.33 -12.99
C VAL A 62 7.93 -5.30 -14.11
N GLU A 63 8.82 -4.31 -14.06
CA GLU A 63 8.90 -3.27 -15.09
C GLU A 63 9.54 -3.77 -16.40
N PRO A 64 9.23 -3.11 -17.53
CA PRO A 64 10.07 -3.23 -18.72
C PRO A 64 11.53 -2.89 -18.39
N GLY A 65 12.45 -3.77 -18.76
CA GLY A 65 13.88 -3.64 -18.43
C GLY A 65 14.29 -4.35 -17.13
N HIS A 66 13.35 -4.95 -16.40
CA HIS A 66 13.66 -5.84 -15.28
C HIS A 66 14.65 -6.93 -15.71
N SER A 67 15.69 -7.13 -14.92
CA SER A 67 16.66 -8.22 -15.12
C SER A 67 17.30 -8.62 -13.81
N PHE A 68 18.07 -9.70 -13.84
CA PHE A 68 18.86 -10.14 -12.70
C PHE A 68 19.81 -9.04 -12.18
N GLU A 69 20.45 -8.27 -13.06
CA GLU A 69 21.38 -7.19 -12.70
C GLU A 69 20.67 -5.89 -12.33
N THR A 70 19.43 -5.70 -12.79
CA THR A 70 18.63 -4.49 -12.56
C THR A 70 17.22 -4.90 -12.12
N PRO A 71 17.05 -5.34 -10.85
CA PRO A 71 15.75 -5.74 -10.34
C PRO A 71 14.82 -4.55 -10.28
N ALA A 72 13.74 -4.63 -11.04
CA ALA A 72 12.67 -3.64 -11.11
C ALA A 72 11.32 -4.27 -10.77
N LEU A 73 11.11 -4.71 -9.52
CA LEU A 73 9.80 -5.15 -9.04
C LEU A 73 8.90 -3.92 -8.93
N ARG A 74 7.76 -3.92 -9.63
CA ARG A 74 6.85 -2.76 -9.74
C ARG A 74 5.68 -2.83 -8.78
N ARG A 75 5.08 -4.02 -8.67
CA ARG A 75 3.87 -4.23 -7.88
C ARG A 75 3.81 -5.62 -7.28
N ILE A 76 3.24 -5.67 -6.08
CA ILE A 76 2.90 -6.89 -5.38
C ILE A 76 1.42 -6.82 -5.00
N ALA A 77 0.60 -7.72 -5.55
CA ALA A 77 -0.82 -7.84 -5.25
C ALA A 77 -1.05 -8.73 -4.02
N SER A 78 -2.01 -8.34 -3.17
CA SER A 78 -2.42 -9.08 -1.98
C SER A 78 -1.24 -9.60 -1.13
N PRO A 79 -0.27 -8.75 -0.71
CA PRO A 79 0.89 -9.20 0.07
C PRO A 79 0.50 -9.86 1.39
N ILE A 80 -0.69 -9.53 1.91
CA ILE A 80 -1.30 -10.15 3.10
C ILE A 80 -1.55 -11.67 2.97
N GLU A 81 -1.58 -12.21 1.75
CA GLU A 81 -1.79 -13.65 1.53
C GLU A 81 -0.50 -14.46 1.70
N ILE A 82 0.67 -13.80 1.66
CA ILE A 82 1.98 -14.45 1.65
C ILE A 82 2.96 -13.93 2.71
N SER A 83 2.54 -12.96 3.53
CA SER A 83 3.38 -12.41 4.60
C SER A 83 2.57 -12.12 5.86
N ASP A 84 3.04 -12.69 6.97
CA ASP A 84 2.48 -12.49 8.30
C ASP A 84 2.61 -11.04 8.77
N ILE A 85 3.70 -10.34 8.44
CA ILE A 85 3.86 -8.93 8.84
C ILE A 85 2.93 -8.01 8.06
N TYR A 86 2.70 -8.25 6.77
CA TYR A 86 1.70 -7.49 6.02
C TYR A 86 0.29 -7.78 6.53
N LEU A 87 -0.01 -9.03 6.88
CA LEU A 87 -1.29 -9.41 7.49
C LEU A 87 -1.49 -8.77 8.88
N GLU A 88 -0.44 -8.73 9.71
CA GLU A 88 -0.44 -8.08 11.02
C GLU A 88 -0.70 -6.59 10.87
N VAL A 89 0.09 -5.89 10.04
CA VAL A 89 -0.05 -4.45 9.82
C VAL A 89 -1.44 -4.12 9.29
N MET A 90 -1.99 -4.90 8.34
CA MET A 90 -3.35 -4.69 7.84
C MET A 90 -4.39 -4.73 8.97
N ARG A 91 -4.20 -5.60 9.97
CA ARG A 91 -5.14 -5.81 11.09
C ARG A 91 -4.87 -4.93 12.30
N ASN A 92 -3.66 -4.44 12.48
CA ASN A 92 -3.22 -3.79 13.71
C ASN A 92 -2.25 -2.65 13.41
N ASN A 93 -2.79 -1.45 13.23
CA ASN A 93 -2.01 -0.24 13.01
C ASN A 93 -2.82 0.98 13.46
N ARG A 94 -2.14 2.09 13.73
CA ARG A 94 -2.80 3.31 14.23
C ARG A 94 -3.66 4.01 13.17
N ALA A 95 -3.42 3.78 11.88
CA ALA A 95 -4.30 4.28 10.83
C ALA A 95 -5.66 3.56 10.82
N LEU A 96 -5.73 2.28 11.23
CA LEU A 96 -7.00 1.58 11.39
C LEU A 96 -7.82 2.18 12.55
N ASP A 97 -7.18 2.49 13.68
CA ASP A 97 -7.85 3.23 14.77
C ASP A 97 -8.35 4.60 14.31
N ALA A 98 -7.57 5.30 13.48
CA ALA A 98 -7.98 6.57 12.87
C ALA A 98 -9.16 6.41 11.90
N LEU A 99 -9.22 5.30 11.15
CA LEU A 99 -10.37 4.98 10.31
C LEU A 99 -11.63 4.70 11.14
N GLU A 100 -11.51 4.06 12.31
CA GLU A 100 -12.65 3.84 13.21
C GLU A 100 -13.23 5.18 13.70
N ASP A 101 -12.39 6.18 13.98
CA ASP A 101 -12.85 7.53 14.32
C ASP A 101 -13.62 8.23 13.17
N LEU A 102 -13.32 7.86 11.91
CA LEU A 102 -13.94 8.45 10.71
C LEU A 102 -15.21 7.72 10.26
N LEU A 103 -15.16 6.40 10.19
CA LEU A 103 -16.18 5.53 9.58
C LEU A 103 -17.00 4.73 10.60
N GLY A 104 -16.55 4.70 11.86
CA GLY A 104 -17.06 3.81 12.89
C GLY A 104 -16.41 2.43 12.87
N PRO A 105 -16.78 1.54 13.80
CA PRO A 105 -16.03 0.31 14.09
C PRO A 105 -16.24 -0.82 13.07
N ASN A 106 -17.21 -0.70 12.16
CA ASN A 106 -17.59 -1.77 11.23
C ASN A 106 -16.83 -1.64 9.91
N ILE A 107 -15.52 -1.79 9.96
CA ILE A 107 -14.64 -1.65 8.79
C ILE A 107 -14.44 -3.01 8.13
N LYS A 108 -14.54 -3.04 6.79
CA LYS A 108 -14.22 -4.21 5.98
C LYS A 108 -12.95 -3.94 5.18
N PHE A 109 -12.01 -4.88 5.23
CA PHE A 109 -10.87 -4.90 4.33
C PHE A 109 -11.30 -5.27 2.90
N GLU A 110 -10.85 -4.50 1.91
CA GLU A 110 -11.08 -4.75 0.48
C GLU A 110 -9.83 -5.38 -0.15
N ASN A 111 -8.80 -4.58 -0.43
CA ASN A 111 -7.54 -5.02 -1.03
C ASN A 111 -6.32 -4.33 -0.42
N ALA A 112 -5.17 -4.95 -0.64
CA ALA A 112 -3.86 -4.36 -0.37
C ALA A 112 -2.93 -4.63 -1.55
N LYS A 113 -2.03 -3.69 -1.81
CA LYS A 113 -1.02 -3.77 -2.85
C LYS A 113 0.17 -2.92 -2.46
N ILE A 114 1.34 -3.33 -2.92
CA ILE A 114 2.56 -2.54 -2.83
C ILE A 114 2.83 -2.00 -4.23
N ASN A 115 3.11 -0.70 -4.34
CA ASN A 115 3.61 -0.09 -5.56
C ASN A 115 4.99 0.49 -5.26
N SER A 116 5.98 0.13 -6.07
CA SER A 116 7.35 0.63 -5.98
C SER A 116 7.66 1.50 -7.19
N LYS A 117 8.14 2.71 -6.93
CA LYS A 117 8.69 3.62 -7.94
C LYS A 117 10.22 3.58 -7.79
N LEU A 118 10.88 2.79 -8.61
CA LEU A 118 12.34 2.69 -8.56
C LEU A 118 13.00 3.84 -9.33
N PRO A 119 14.19 4.30 -8.94
CA PRO A 119 14.90 5.32 -9.70
C PRO A 119 15.08 4.92 -11.17
N GLY A 120 14.67 5.80 -12.09
CA GLY A 120 14.71 5.53 -13.54
C GLY A 120 13.54 4.70 -14.08
N ALA A 121 12.61 4.28 -13.22
CA ALA A 121 11.35 3.66 -13.63
C ALA A 121 10.52 4.63 -14.48
N ALA A 122 9.95 4.14 -15.57
CA ALA A 122 9.06 4.92 -16.44
C ALA A 122 7.58 4.90 -15.97
N THR A 123 7.31 4.32 -14.79
CA THR A 123 5.95 4.13 -14.31
C THR A 123 5.32 5.45 -13.86
N GLU A 124 4.44 5.99 -14.71
CA GLU A 124 3.58 7.13 -14.39
C GLU A 124 2.21 6.65 -13.91
N ILE A 125 1.77 7.13 -12.74
CA ILE A 125 0.39 6.94 -12.27
C ILE A 125 -0.43 8.14 -12.75
N LYS A 126 -1.39 7.88 -13.65
CA LYS A 126 -2.29 8.93 -14.15
C LYS A 126 -3.33 9.31 -13.10
N PHE A 127 -3.83 10.54 -13.17
CA PHE A 127 -4.97 10.97 -12.36
C PHE A 127 -6.15 10.02 -12.52
N HIS A 128 -6.70 9.57 -11.40
CA HIS A 128 -7.86 8.69 -11.33
C HIS A 128 -8.56 8.79 -9.97
N GLN A 129 -9.72 8.14 -9.86
CA GLN A 129 -10.42 7.89 -8.60
C GLN A 129 -10.53 6.37 -8.40
N ASP A 130 -10.10 5.87 -7.25
CA ASP A 130 -10.13 4.44 -6.93
C ASP A 130 -11.56 3.87 -7.04
N PHE A 131 -12.56 4.63 -6.57
CA PHE A 131 -13.96 4.23 -6.58
C PHE A 131 -14.49 3.83 -7.96
N LEU A 132 -13.94 4.37 -9.05
CA LEU A 132 -14.39 4.03 -10.41
C LEU A 132 -13.90 2.66 -10.88
N PHE A 133 -12.94 2.06 -10.19
CA PHE A 133 -12.41 0.73 -10.49
C PHE A 133 -13.06 -0.38 -9.67
N GLU A 134 -13.78 -0.04 -8.61
CA GLU A 134 -14.40 -1.00 -7.71
C GLU A 134 -15.90 -0.73 -7.62
N ALA A 135 -16.72 -1.68 -8.06
CA ALA A 135 -18.17 -1.50 -8.09
C ALA A 135 -18.75 -1.54 -6.68
N HIS A 136 -19.00 -0.36 -6.10
CA HIS A 136 -19.58 -0.22 -4.77
C HIS A 136 -20.82 0.67 -4.78
N THR A 137 -21.70 0.43 -3.81
CA THR A 137 -22.89 1.26 -3.55
C THR A 137 -22.74 2.14 -2.30
N ASN A 138 -21.72 1.86 -1.49
CA ASN A 138 -21.30 2.65 -0.36
C ASN A 138 -20.00 3.38 -0.74
N ASP A 139 -19.98 4.70 -0.57
CA ASP A 139 -18.85 5.58 -0.86
C ASP A 139 -17.99 5.90 0.38
N ASP A 140 -18.32 5.34 1.55
CA ASP A 140 -17.51 5.34 2.77
C ASP A 140 -16.28 4.41 2.62
N MET A 141 -15.45 4.68 1.61
CA MET A 141 -14.23 3.95 1.28
C MET A 141 -13.02 4.84 1.46
N VAL A 142 -11.99 4.32 2.13
CA VAL A 142 -10.75 5.05 2.39
C VAL A 142 -9.56 4.17 2.07
N THR A 143 -8.65 4.70 1.26
CA THR A 143 -7.33 4.09 1.00
C THR A 143 -6.34 4.61 2.03
N VAL A 144 -5.64 3.70 2.72
CA VAL A 144 -4.50 4.05 3.59
C VAL A 144 -3.21 3.76 2.85
N LEU A 145 -2.39 4.78 2.67
CA LEU A 145 -1.08 4.67 2.04
C LEU A 145 0.01 4.72 3.12
N PHE A 146 0.68 3.59 3.34
CA PHE A 146 1.87 3.55 4.17
C PHE A 146 3.12 3.79 3.33
N PHE A 147 3.91 4.78 3.71
CA PHE A 147 5.20 5.02 3.08
C PHE A 147 6.22 4.04 3.65
N LEU A 148 6.68 3.11 2.81
CA LEU A 148 7.73 2.18 3.21
C LEU A 148 9.10 2.85 3.17
N ASP A 149 9.29 3.89 2.38
CA ASP A 149 10.51 4.71 2.34
C ASP A 149 10.15 6.18 2.48
N ASP A 150 11.13 7.02 2.78
CA ASP A 150 10.92 8.46 2.88
C ASP A 150 10.44 9.01 1.53
N LEU A 151 9.34 9.76 1.53
CA LEU A 151 8.88 10.48 0.35
C LEU A 151 9.50 11.88 0.32
N THR A 152 10.01 12.24 -0.86
CA THR A 152 10.55 13.57 -1.15
C THR A 152 9.88 14.10 -2.41
N GLU A 153 10.04 15.39 -2.71
CA GLU A 153 9.50 15.98 -3.95
C GLU A 153 10.12 15.33 -5.21
N GLU A 154 11.27 14.68 -5.08
CA GLU A 154 12.06 14.15 -6.19
C GLU A 154 11.77 12.67 -6.50
N ASN A 155 11.21 11.90 -5.57
CA ASN A 155 10.95 10.46 -5.76
C ASN A 155 9.51 10.13 -6.18
N GLY A 156 8.79 11.15 -6.67
CA GLY A 156 7.45 11.00 -7.22
C GLY A 156 6.43 10.65 -6.13
N PRO A 157 6.06 11.60 -5.26
CA PRO A 157 4.99 11.40 -4.29
C PRO A 157 3.62 11.12 -4.96
#